data_AF-A0A2E0QUJ0-F1
#
_entry.id   AF-A0A2E0QUJ0-F1
#
_cell.length_a   1.000
_cell.length_b   1.000
_cell.length_c   1.000
_cell.angle_alpha   90.00
_cell.angle_beta   90.00
_cell.angle_gamma   90.00
#
_symmetry.space_group_name_H-M   'P 1'
#
loop_
_entity.id
_entity.type
_entity.pdbx_description
1 polymer ?
#
loop_
_entity_poly.entity_id
_entity_poly.type
_entity_poly.pdbx_seq_one_letter_code
_entity_poly.pdbx_strand_id
1 'polypeptide(L)'
;MAIIGGILAFVAGIACLIFWIMAIVKAFKAGDTLWGVLSIFIGICGLIYLFMKGQTKLAIYWIIAMVIAGIGYGIGMAGAINQAGGLEGLQTMPQ
;
A
#
# COMPACT_ATOMS: atom_id res chain seq x y z
N MET A 1 3.49 6.88 -18.24
CA MET A 1 4.09 6.45 -16.95
C MET A 1 3.18 6.74 -15.75
N ALA A 2 2.65 7.97 -15.59
CA ALA A 2 1.77 8.32 -14.48
C ALA A 2 0.52 7.41 -14.34
N ILE A 3 -0.19 7.17 -15.45
CA ILE A 3 -1.40 6.33 -15.49
C ILE A 3 -1.09 4.88 -15.10
N ILE A 4 0.02 4.32 -15.60
CA ILE A 4 0.46 2.95 -15.28
C ILE A 4 0.80 2.82 -13.80
N GLY A 5 1.55 3.79 -13.25
CA GLY A 5 1.86 3.85 -11.82
C GLY A 5 0.60 3.97 -10.95
N GLY A 6 -0.36 4.79 -11.38
CA GLY A 6 -1.65 4.95 -10.70
C GLY A 6 -2.47 3.66 -10.63
N ILE A 7 -2.60 2.94 -11.76
CA ILE A 7 -3.32 1.65 -11.78
C ILE A 7 -2.62 0.62 -10.90
N LEU A 8 -1.28 0.55 -10.97
CA LEU A 8 -0.49 -0.39 -10.17
C LEU A 8 -0.65 -0.11 -8.66
N ALA A 9 -0.56 1.16 -8.27
CA ALA A 9 -0.76 1.61 -6.89
C ALA A 9 -2.18 1.32 -6.41
N PHE A 10 -3.19 1.50 -7.26
CA PHE A 10 -4.59 1.25 -6.91
C PHE A 10 -4.86 -0.23 -6.64
N VAL A 11 -4.45 -1.12 -7.56
CA VAL A 11 -4.65 -2.57 -7.41
C VAL A 11 -3.88 -3.12 -6.21
N ALA A 12 -2.63 -2.69 -6.04
CA ALA A 12 -1.81 -3.10 -4.89
C ALA A 12 -2.34 -2.53 -3.55
N GLY A 13 -2.92 -1.33 -3.58
CA GLY A 13 -3.59 -0.71 -2.44
C GLY A 13 -4.82 -1.50 -1.99
N ILE A 14 -5.66 -1.95 -2.93
CA ILE A 14 -6.79 -2.83 -2.63
C ILE A 14 -6.30 -4.14 -2.00
N ALA A 15 -5.28 -4.76 -2.57
CA ALA A 15 -4.70 -6.00 -2.00
C ALA A 15 -4.18 -5.78 -0.57
N CYS A 16 -3.48 -4.67 -0.31
CA CYS A 16 -3.05 -4.29 1.04
C CYS A 16 -4.23 -4.17 2.02
N LEU A 17 -5.32 -3.54 1.58
CA LEU A 17 -6.50 -3.33 2.41
C LEU A 17 -7.19 -4.66 2.74
N ILE A 18 -7.26 -5.59 1.79
CA ILE A 18 -7.77 -6.95 2.00
C ILE A 18 -6.90 -7.71 3.02
N PHE A 19 -5.56 -7.68 2.87
CA PHE A 19 -4.66 -8.34 3.82
C PHE A 19 -4.73 -7.74 5.22
N TRP A 20 -4.89 -6.42 5.32
CA TRP A 20 -5.06 -5.73 6.59
C TRP A 20 -6.35 -6.14 7.31
N ILE A 21 -7.49 -6.15 6.61
CA ILE A 21 -8.76 -6.63 7.16
C ILE A 21 -8.64 -8.10 7.59
N MET A 22 -8.01 -8.96 6.79
CA MET A 22 -7.79 -10.36 7.16
C MET A 22 -6.96 -10.51 8.44
N ALA A 23 -5.93 -9.68 8.65
CA ALA A 23 -5.14 -9.67 9.87
C ALA A 23 -6.01 -9.33 11.10
N ILE A 24 -6.83 -8.28 10.98
CA ILE A 24 -7.75 -7.83 12.05
C ILE A 24 -8.80 -8.90 12.37
N VAL A 25 -9.45 -9.46 11.35
CA VAL A 25 -10.46 -10.51 11.53
C VAL A 25 -9.86 -11.72 12.22
N LYS A 26 -8.63 -12.11 11.87
CA LYS A 26 -7.94 -13.23 12.51
C LYS A 26 -7.50 -12.92 13.95
N ALA A 27 -7.22 -11.66 14.28
CA ALA A 27 -6.96 -11.25 15.66
C ALA A 27 -8.22 -11.37 16.52
N PHE A 28 -9.36 -10.84 16.06
CA PHE A 28 -10.62 -10.94 16.79
C PHE A 28 -11.13 -12.39 16.90
N LYS A 29 -10.99 -13.20 15.83
CA LYS A 29 -11.39 -14.61 15.86
C LYS A 29 -10.55 -15.46 16.82
N ALA A 30 -9.32 -15.06 17.12
CA ALA A 30 -8.46 -15.73 18.09
C ALA A 30 -8.70 -15.29 19.55
N GLY A 31 -9.60 -14.33 19.79
CA GLY A 31 -9.81 -13.72 21.10
C GLY A 31 -8.79 -12.64 21.47
N ASP A 32 -7.82 -12.36 20.60
CA ASP A 32 -6.75 -11.38 20.79
C ASP A 32 -7.22 -9.95 20.48
N THR A 33 -8.25 -9.51 21.21
CA THR A 33 -8.97 -8.24 21.00
C THR A 33 -8.04 -7.03 21.04
N LEU A 34 -7.04 -7.03 21.94
CA LEU A 34 -6.04 -5.97 22.03
C LEU A 34 -5.26 -5.82 20.71
N TRP A 35 -4.83 -6.94 20.11
CA TRP A 35 -4.11 -6.95 18.84
C TRP A 35 -5.02 -6.55 17.67
N GLY A 36 -6.29 -6.94 17.72
CA GLY A 36 -7.31 -6.50 16.76
C GLY A 36 -7.51 -4.99 16.78
N VAL A 37 -7.63 -4.38 17.97
CA VAL A 37 -7.79 -2.92 18.11
C VAL A 37 -6.51 -2.18 17.75
N LEU A 38 -5.34 -2.64 18.21
CA LEU A 38 -4.05 -2.02 17.89
C LEU A 38 -3.77 -2.02 16.38
N SER A 39 -4.11 -3.09 15.68
CA SER A 39 -3.92 -3.19 14.23
C SER A 39 -4.82 -2.26 13.41
N ILE A 40 -5.93 -1.76 13.97
CA ILE A 40 -6.78 -0.72 13.33
C ILE A 40 -6.08 0.65 13.34
N PHE A 41 -5.43 1.00 14.45
CA PHE A 41 -4.74 2.29 14.57
C PHE A 41 -3.34 2.27 13.95
N ILE A 42 -2.67 1.12 14.05
CA ILE A 42 -1.30 0.96 13.62
C ILE A 42 -1.22 -0.30 12.75
N GLY A 43 -1.25 -0.12 11.43
CA GLY A 43 -1.20 -1.25 10.47
C GLY A 43 -0.02 -2.21 10.70
N ILE A 44 1.13 -1.71 11.18
CA ILE A 44 2.30 -2.55 11.50
C ILE A 44 2.02 -3.55 12.63
N CYS A 45 1.14 -3.23 13.57
CA CYS A 45 0.74 -4.16 14.64
C CYS A 45 0.02 -5.39 14.07
N GLY A 46 -0.69 -5.24 12.95
CA GLY A 46 -1.29 -6.37 12.23
C GLY A 46 -0.23 -7.32 11.65
N LEU A 47 0.86 -6.78 11.10
CA LEU A 47 1.98 -7.60 10.61
C LEU A 47 2.68 -8.34 11.75
N ILE A 48 2.97 -7.65 12.86
CA ILE A 48 3.59 -8.24 14.04
C ILE A 48 2.74 -9.39 14.58
N TYR A 49 1.42 -9.18 14.71
CA TYR A 49 0.49 -10.22 15.12
C TYR A 49 0.53 -11.45 14.20
N LEU A 50 0.53 -11.25 12.87
CA LEU A 50 0.59 -12.36 11.91
C LEU A 50 1.88 -13.18 12.05
N PHE A 51 3.03 -12.53 12.29
CA PHE A 51 4.28 -13.25 12.55
C PHE A 51 4.24 -13.99 13.90
N MET A 52 3.71 -13.38 14.95
CA MET A 52 3.60 -14.02 16.27
C MET A 52 2.72 -15.27 16.25
N LYS A 53 1.65 -15.30 15.44
CA LYS A 53 0.75 -16.46 15.30
C LYS A 53 1.20 -17.45 14.21
N GLY A 54 2.42 -17.32 13.68
CA GLY A 54 2.96 -18.22 12.66
C GLY A 54 2.28 -18.12 11.29
N GLN A 55 1.54 -17.04 11.03
CA GLN A 55 0.86 -16.80 9.75
C GLN A 55 1.77 -16.07 8.75
N THR A 56 3.01 -16.54 8.65
CA THR A 56 4.10 -15.92 7.89
C THR A 56 3.75 -15.71 6.41
N LYS A 57 3.01 -16.64 5.79
CA LYS A 57 2.58 -16.51 4.39
C LYS A 57 1.72 -15.27 4.16
N LEU A 58 0.73 -15.02 5.04
CA LEU A 58 -0.15 -13.87 4.92
C LEU A 58 0.61 -12.56 5.15
N ALA A 59 1.54 -12.56 6.11
CA ALA A 59 2.41 -11.42 6.37
C ALA A 59 3.32 -11.11 5.18
N ILE A 60 3.93 -12.13 4.56
CA ILE A 60 4.78 -11.96 3.37
C ILE A 60 3.97 -11.42 2.19
N TYR A 61 2.78 -11.94 1.92
CA TYR A 61 1.94 -11.41 0.83
C TYR A 61 1.52 -9.96 1.07
N TRP A 62 1.24 -9.59 2.32
CA TRP A 62 0.96 -8.20 2.66
C TRP A 62 2.18 -7.30 2.44
N ILE A 63 3.38 -7.74 2.84
CA ILE A 63 4.63 -6.99 2.60
C ILE A 63 4.86 -6.82 1.10
N ILE A 64 4.71 -7.88 0.31
CA ILE A 64 4.85 -7.82 -1.16
C ILE A 64 3.86 -6.81 -1.75
N ALA A 65 2.60 -6.84 -1.31
CA ALA A 65 1.59 -5.87 -1.76
C ALA A 65 1.97 -4.43 -1.40
N MET A 66 2.54 -4.17 -0.21
CA MET A 66 3.03 -2.84 0.18
C MET A 66 4.19 -2.38 -0.69
N VAL A 67 5.13 -3.28 -1.01
CA VAL A 67 6.26 -2.97 -1.90
C VAL A 67 5.77 -2.62 -3.30
N ILE A 68 4.84 -3.40 -3.87
CA ILE A 68 4.27 -3.12 -5.19
C ILE A 68 3.49 -1.79 -5.18
N ALA A 69 2.73 -1.51 -4.12
CA ALA A 69 2.04 -0.23 -3.97
C ALA A 69 3.04 0.94 -3.92
N GLY A 70 4.15 0.79 -3.20
CA GLY A 70 5.24 1.78 -3.14
C GLY A 70 5.90 2.01 -4.51
N ILE A 71 6.16 0.95 -5.28
CA ILE A 71 6.69 1.06 -6.64
C ILE A 71 5.69 1.76 -7.56
N GLY A 72 4.40 1.38 -7.50
CA GLY A 72 3.34 2.00 -8.29
C GLY A 72 3.21 3.49 -7.99
N TYR A 73 3.24 3.87 -6.72
CA TYR A 73 3.23 5.26 -6.29
C TYR A 73 4.45 6.03 -6.78
N GLY A 74 5.65 5.44 -6.68
CA GLY A 74 6.89 6.05 -7.17
C GLY A 74 6.87 6.31 -8.68
N ILE A 75 6.44 5.32 -9.48
CA ILE A 75 6.28 5.46 -10.93
C ILE A 75 5.19 6.49 -11.28
N GLY A 76 4.10 6.50 -10.51
CA GLY A 76 2.99 7.45 -10.66
C GLY A 76 3.46 8.89 -10.45
N MET A 77 4.13 9.14 -9.33
CA MET A 77 4.69 10.44 -8.96
C MET A 77 5.75 10.93 -9.94
N ALA A 78 6.72 10.08 -10.31
CA ALA A 78 7.74 10.44 -11.29
C ALA A 78 7.12 10.76 -12.66
N GLY A 79 6.09 10.00 -13.07
CA GLY A 79 5.34 10.27 -14.29
C GLY A 79 4.57 11.59 -14.26
N ALA A 80 4.00 11.95 -13.10
CA ALA A 80 3.26 13.20 -12.92
C ALA A 80 4.21 14.43 -12.93
N ILE A 81 5.36 14.32 -12.27
CA ILE A 81 6.39 15.37 -12.26
C ILE A 81 6.91 15.66 -13.67
N ASN A 82 7.17 14.61 -14.47
CA ASN A 82 7.61 14.78 -15.86
C ASN A 82 6.54 15.41 -16.76
N GLN A 83 5.25 15.14 -16.50
CA GLN A 83 4.15 15.83 -17.22
C GLN A 83 4.04 17.30 -16.81
N ALA A 84 4.19 17.62 -15.53
CA ALA A 84 4.12 18.99 -15.03
C ALA A 84 5.28 19.85 -15.57
N GLY A 85 6.52 19.35 -15.54
CA GLY A 85 7.68 20.08 -16.08
C GLY A 85 7.64 20.27 -17.60
N GLY A 86 7.01 19.34 -18.34
CA GLY A 86 6.78 19.51 -19.78
C GLY A 86 5.74 20.59 -20.12
N LEU A 87 4.75 20.78 -19.24
CA LEU A 87 3.72 21.84 -19.37
C LEU A 87 4.27 23.23 -19.05
N GLU A 88 5.13 23.36 -18.03
CA GLU A 88 5.83 24.62 -17.72
C GLU A 88 6.80 25.05 -18.83
N GLY A 89 7.48 24.10 -19.47
CA GLY A 89 8.31 24.35 -20.66
C GLY A 89 7.51 24.84 -21.88
N LEU A 90 6.25 24.44 -22.01
CA LEU A 90 5.33 24.89 -23.06
C LEU A 90 4.77 26.30 -22.82
N GLN A 91 4.61 26.71 -21.56
CA GLN A 91 4.13 28.05 -21.19
C GLN A 91 5.20 29.15 -21.28
N THR A 92 6.48 28.77 -21.33
CA THR A 92 7.62 29.69 -21.41
C THR A 92 8.14 29.88 -22.82
N MET A 93 7.60 29.17 -23.82
CA MET A 93 7.87 29.45 -25.22
C MET A 93 7.10 30.72 -25.65
N PRO A 94 7.78 31.79 -26.10
CA PRO A 94 7.09 32.95 -26.66
C PRO A 94 6.32 32.53 -27.92
N GLN A 95 5.06 33.00 -28.01
CA GLN A 95 4.18 32.81 -29.18
C GLN A 95 4.78 33.45 -30.43
#